data_AF-A0A392VRK3-F1
#
_entry.id   AF-A0A392VRK3-F1
#
_cell.length_a   1.000
_cell.length_b   1.000
_cell.length_c   1.000
_cell.angle_alpha   90.00
_cell.angle_beta   90.00
_cell.angle_gamma   90.00
#
_symmetry.space_group_name_H-M   'P 1'
#
loop_
_entity.id
_entity.type
_entity.pdbx_description
1 polymer ?
#
loop_
_entity_poly.entity_id
_entity_poly.type
_entity_poly.pdbx_seq_one_letter_code
_entity_poly.pdbx_strand_id
1 'polypeptide(L)' 'MSEEKLARKILRSLPKRFNMKVIAIEESQDLSTIKVDELIGSLQTFEMALDDRTEKKHKN' A
#
# COMPACT_ATOMS: atom_id res chain seq x y z
N MET A 1 -14.34 0.15 15.87
CA MET A 1 -13.67 -0.70 14.85
C MET A 1 -12.23 -0.88 15.28
N SER A 2 -11.64 -2.07 15.13
CA SER A 2 -10.20 -2.27 15.41
C SER A 2 -9.34 -1.69 14.29
N GLU A 3 -8.10 -1.34 14.61
CA GLU A 3 -7.11 -0.87 13.61
C GLU A 3 -6.91 -1.91 12.49
N GLU A 4 -6.84 -3.19 12.83
CA GLU A 4 -6.79 -4.30 11.86
C GLU A 4 -7.95 -4.27 10.85
N LYS A 5 -9.18 -4.01 11.32
CA LYS A 5 -10.36 -3.92 10.46
C LYS A 5 -10.30 -2.69 9.56
N LEU A 6 -9.76 -1.59 10.05
CA LEU A 6 -9.57 -0.37 9.28
C LEU A 6 -8.47 -0.56 8.22
N ALA A 7 -7.32 -1.13 8.59
CA ALA A 7 -6.21 -1.46 7.70
C ALA A 7 -6.67 -2.35 6.53
N ARG A 8 -7.40 -3.44 6.80
CA ARG A 8 -7.98 -4.30 5.75
C ARG A 8 -8.95 -3.55 4.84
N LYS A 9 -9.76 -2.65 5.38
CA LYS A 9 -10.69 -1.85 4.58
C LYS A 9 -9.94 -0.88 3.65
N ILE A 10 -8.86 -0.27 4.14
CA ILE A 10 -7.98 0.59 3.36
C ILE A 10 -7.33 -0.21 2.23
N LEU A 11 -6.67 -1.33 2.55
CA LEU A 11 -6.01 -2.18 1.55
C LEU A 11 -6.99 -2.64 0.45
N ARG A 12 -8.21 -3.04 0.83
CA ARG A 12 -9.26 -3.44 -0.13
C ARG A 12 -9.78 -2.29 -0.99
N SER A 13 -9.66 -1.04 -0.54
CA SER A 13 -10.06 0.15 -1.31
C SER A 13 -8.99 0.64 -2.29
N LEU A 14 -7.77 0.09 -2.23
CA LEU A 14 -6.68 0.55 -3.09
C LEU A 14 -6.87 0.13 -4.56
N PRO A 15 -6.40 0.95 -5.51
CA PRO A 15 -6.40 0.59 -6.92
C PRO A 15 -5.52 -0.63 -7.22
N LYS A 16 -5.82 -1.38 -8.29
CA LYS A 16 -5.07 -2.60 -8.69
C LYS A 16 -3.55 -2.42 -8.84
N ARG A 17 -3.07 -1.20 -9.12
CA ARG A 17 -1.63 -0.87 -9.19
C ARG A 17 -0.89 -1.13 -7.87
N PHE A 18 -1.61 -1.14 -6.75
CA PHE A 18 -1.07 -1.45 -5.43
C PHE A 18 -1.13 -2.95 -5.08
N ASN A 19 -1.72 -3.81 -5.92
CA ASN A 19 -1.90 -5.23 -5.59
C ASN A 19 -0.60 -5.92 -5.17
N MET A 20 0.51 -5.66 -5.85
CA MET A 20 1.81 -6.23 -5.46
C MET A 20 2.23 -5.81 -4.05
N LYS A 21 1.98 -4.55 -3.67
CA LYS A 21 2.30 -4.05 -2.32
C LYS A 21 1.33 -4.61 -1.29
N VAL A 22 0.03 -4.71 -1.61
CA VAL A 22 -0.99 -5.31 -0.75
C VAL A 22 -0.64 -6.77 -0.43
N ILE A 23 -0.33 -7.58 -1.45
CA ILE A 23 0.06 -8.99 -1.27
C ILE A 23 1.30 -9.09 -0.38
N ALA A 24 2.33 -8.28 -0.65
CA ALA A 24 3.54 -8.29 0.18
C ALA A 24 3.26 -7.91 1.64
N ILE A 25 2.35 -6.97 1.91
CA ILE A 25 1.96 -6.62 3.28
C ILE A 25 1.21 -7.78 3.93
N GLU A 26 0.25 -8.40 3.23
CA GLU A 26 -0.51 -9.55 3.74
C GLU A 26 0.36 -10.79 3.98
N GLU A 27 1.43 -10.99 3.20
CA GLU A 27 2.36 -12.11 3.35
C GLU A 27 3.45 -11.86 4.41
N SER A 28 3.91 -10.61 4.57
CA SER A 28 5.08 -10.29 5.41
C SER A 28 4.75 -9.73 6.79
N GLN A 29 3.58 -9.12 6.98
CA GLN A 29 3.22 -8.44 8.22
C GLN A 29 1.83 -8.83 8.72
N ASP A 30 1.72 -8.99 10.03
CA ASP A 30 0.42 -9.13 10.67
C ASP A 30 -0.27 -7.76 10.76
N LEU A 31 -1.38 -7.61 10.02
CA LEU A 31 -2.24 -6.43 10.03
C LEU A 31 -2.83 -6.12 11.40
N SER A 32 -2.78 -7.05 12.36
CA SER A 32 -3.19 -6.82 13.75
C SER A 32 -2.22 -5.96 14.53
N THR A 33 -0.96 -5.87 14.08
CA THR A 33 0.15 -5.20 14.77
C THR A 33 0.56 -3.87 14.12
N ILE A 34 0.18 -3.66 12.86
CA ILE A 34 0.53 -2.44 12.12
C ILE A 34 -0.39 -1.28 12.51
N LYS A 35 0.20 -0.11 12.76
CA LYS A 35 -0.57 1.12 12.96
C LYS A 35 -1.07 1.65 11.63
N VAL A 36 -2.29 2.21 11.63
CA VAL A 36 -2.88 2.73 10.39
C VAL A 36 -2.05 3.88 9.81
N ASP A 37 -1.46 4.73 10.65
CA ASP A 37 -0.60 5.82 10.20
C ASP A 37 0.66 5.32 9.48
N GLU A 38 1.27 4.25 9.97
CA GLU A 38 2.45 3.62 9.34
C GLU A 38 2.07 2.99 7.99
N LEU A 39 0.90 2.34 7.92
CA LEU A 39 0.37 1.79 6.67
C LEU A 39 0.16 2.90 5.63
N ILE A 40 -0.45 4.02 6.02
CA ILE A 40 -0.69 5.15 5.13
C ILE A 40 0.64 5.73 4.63
N GLY A 41 1.63 5.93 5.51
CA GLY A 41 2.95 6.42 5.12
C GLY A 41 3.68 5.49 4.13
N SER A 42 3.57 4.18 4.34
CA SER A 42 4.11 3.16 3.43
C SER A 42 3.45 3.20 2.04
N LEU A 43 2.12 3.40 2.00
CA LEU A 43 1.36 3.52 0.76
C LEU A 43 1.70 4.80 -0.02
N GLN A 44 1.82 5.94 0.67
CA GLN A 44 2.23 7.21 0.06
C GLN A 44 3.64 7.12 -0.55
N THR A 45 4.58 6.55 0.19
CA THR A 45 5.95 6.34 -0.31
C THR A 45 5.97 5.42 -1.54
N PHE A 46 5.15 4.37 -1.52
CA PHE A 46 5.02 3.46 -2.67
C PHE A 46 4.37 4.15 -3.88
N GLU A 47 3.39 5.02 -3.66
CA GLU A 47 2.76 5.81 -4.72
C GLU A 47 3.75 6.77 -5.38
N MET A 48 4.52 7.52 -4.60
CA MET A 48 5.60 8.38 -5.11
C MET A 48 6.62 7.58 -5.94
N ALA A 49 7.04 6.42 -5.43
CA ALA A 49 7.97 5.55 -6.15
C ALA A 49 7.35 4.89 -7.41
N LEU A 50 6.03 4.74 -7.48
CA LEU A 50 5.35 4.29 -8.69
C LEU A 50 5.30 5.40 -9.74
N ASP A 51 5.02 6.64 -9.32
CA ASP A 51 4.91 7.80 -10.20
C ASP A 51 6.26 8.13 -10.89
N ASP A 52 7.34 8.10 -10.10
CA ASP A 52 8.72 8.22 -10.60
C ASP A 52 9.11 7.13 -11.62
N ARG A 53 8.46 5.95 -11.54
CA ARG A 53 8.68 4.83 -12.48
C ARG A 53 7.81 4.93 -13.73
N THR A 54 6.63 5.54 -13.66
CA THR A 54 5.78 5.79 -14.84
C THR A 54 6.33 6.91 -15.72
N GLU A 55 6.94 7.94 -15.13
CA GLU A 55 7.65 9.02 -15.86
C GLU A 55 8.78 8.46 -16.75
N LYS A 56 9.50 7.44 -16.29
CA LYS A 56 10.58 6.80 -17.06
C LYS A 56 10.09 5.92 -18.21
N LYS A 57 8.80 5.55 -18.25
CA LYS A 57 8.23 4.70 -19.31
C LYS A 57 7.65 5.49 -20.49
N HIS A 58 7.44 6.81 -20.34
CA HIS A 58 6.88 7.67 -21.40
C HIS A 58 7.93 8.38 -22.27
N LYS A 59 9.22 8.08 -22.06
CA LYS A 59 10.33 8.59 -22.87
C LYS A 59 11.03 7.44 -23.59
N ASN A 60 10.34 6.81 -24.54
CA ASN A 60 10.98 6.02 -25.60
C ASN A 60 10.14 6.00 -26.86
#